data_AF-A0A956SV62-F1
#
_entry.id   AF-A0A956SV62-F1
#
_cell.length_a   1.000
_cell.length_b   1.000
_cell.length_c   1.000
_cell.angle_alpha   90.00
_cell.angle_beta   90.00
_cell.angle_gamma   90.00
#
_symmetry.space_group_name_H-M   'P 1'
#
loop_
_entity.id
_entity.type
_entity.pdbx_description
1 polymer ?
#
loop_
_entity_poly.entity_id
_entity_poly.type
_entity_poly.pdbx_seq_one_letter_code
_entity_poly.pdbx_strand_id
1 'polypeptide(L)'
;MDLNLEGMRDRTAAGQWSVDEFDWSEPIEGAEGLGPRQLKDAGQMLLFVSGLERRAARIFDLCAHYAPDETTREIYRLFYEDEIRHSEAETRLAARLGVEWKDLPRPTRMAFKSMDRLADWEHRNPFVYDMASSSILLFELALDGILIPVLKERIKDPLQNEIFRRIDVDESRHLAMDYWVLDRKGDPETDWRRELPREAREQMRNPSVIRMYAHLGELLLTLLASFGAMAFTVPTVRKLARDPRHLDGYLARVRRIPHKAPNATNVETFKMSMKGLERILKVGDLVFA
;
A
#
# COMPACT_ATOMS: atom_id res chain seq x y z
N MET A 1 11.02 15.70 -11.62
CA MET A 1 11.67 14.38 -11.85
C MET A 1 11.31 13.92 -13.25
N ASP A 2 12.29 13.64 -14.12
CA ASP A 2 12.01 13.16 -15.49
C ASP A 2 11.99 11.64 -15.53
N LEU A 3 10.79 11.06 -15.55
CA LEU A 3 10.57 9.63 -15.71
C LEU A 3 10.17 9.34 -17.16
N ASN A 4 10.84 8.38 -17.82
CA ASN A 4 10.42 7.90 -19.14
C ASN A 4 9.13 7.09 -19.02
N LEU A 5 7.98 7.74 -19.26
CA LEU A 5 6.66 7.15 -19.11
C LEU A 5 6.34 6.11 -20.17
N GLU A 6 6.72 6.33 -21.44
CA GLU A 6 6.51 5.33 -22.49
C GLU A 6 7.28 4.04 -22.17
N GLY A 7 8.56 4.18 -21.79
CA GLY A 7 9.36 3.05 -21.34
C GLY A 7 8.88 2.43 -20.03
N MET A 8 8.19 3.18 -19.16
CA MET A 8 7.53 2.61 -17.98
C MET A 8 6.35 1.75 -18.41
N ARG A 9 5.45 2.30 -19.22
CA ARG A 9 4.28 1.58 -19.75
C ARG A 9 4.68 0.29 -20.43
N ASP A 10 5.63 0.35 -21.37
CA ASP A 10 6.04 -0.81 -22.16
C ASP A 10 6.66 -1.90 -21.27
N ARG A 11 7.45 -1.51 -20.26
CA ARG A 11 8.02 -2.45 -19.28
C ARG A 11 6.96 -3.06 -18.38
N THR A 12 6.00 -2.27 -17.89
CA THR A 12 4.90 -2.78 -17.07
C THR A 12 4.03 -3.74 -17.87
N ALA A 13 3.70 -3.40 -19.13
CA ALA A 13 2.93 -4.26 -20.02
C ALA A 13 3.66 -5.57 -20.35
N ALA A 14 4.97 -5.51 -20.61
CA ALA A 14 5.78 -6.71 -20.86
C ALA A 14 6.03 -7.56 -19.61
N GLY A 15 5.95 -6.94 -18.42
CA GLY A 15 6.15 -7.59 -17.14
C GLY A 15 4.92 -8.29 -16.56
N GLN A 16 3.75 -8.15 -17.20
CA GLN A 16 2.52 -8.80 -16.75
C GLN A 16 2.70 -10.33 -16.69
N TRP A 17 2.20 -10.94 -15.63
CA TRP A 17 2.21 -12.39 -15.39
C TRP A 17 0.82 -12.85 -14.93
N SER A 18 0.56 -14.15 -14.91
CA SER A 18 -0.69 -14.71 -14.40
C SER A 18 -0.46 -15.57 -13.16
N VAL A 19 -1.38 -15.46 -12.19
CA VAL A 19 -1.40 -16.29 -10.98
C VAL A 19 -1.55 -17.78 -11.34
N ASP A 20 -2.15 -18.08 -12.49
CA ASP A 20 -2.34 -19.46 -12.97
C ASP A 20 -1.06 -20.06 -13.60
N GLU A 21 0.01 -19.29 -13.78
CA GLU A 21 1.31 -19.81 -14.25
C GLU A 21 2.05 -20.62 -13.18
N PHE A 22 1.66 -20.48 -11.92
CA PHE A 22 2.30 -21.15 -10.79
C PHE A 22 1.72 -22.55 -10.54
N ASP A 23 2.58 -23.50 -10.17
CA ASP A 23 2.15 -24.82 -9.73
C ASP A 23 1.70 -24.79 -8.26
N TRP A 24 0.41 -24.50 -8.06
CA TRP A 24 -0.22 -24.49 -6.74
C TRP A 24 -0.32 -25.87 -6.09
N SER A 25 0.05 -26.96 -6.78
CA SER A 25 0.06 -28.32 -6.23
C SER A 25 1.36 -28.69 -5.51
N GLU A 26 2.43 -27.89 -5.68
CA GLU A 26 3.70 -28.11 -4.98
C GLU A 26 3.51 -28.16 -3.46
N PRO A 27 4.26 -29.00 -2.73
CA PRO A 27 4.21 -29.00 -1.26
C PRO A 27 4.66 -27.64 -0.70
N ILE A 28 4.21 -27.30 0.51
CA ILE A 28 4.70 -26.10 1.21
C ILE A 28 6.00 -26.47 1.91
N GLU A 29 7.13 -26.14 1.29
CA GLU A 29 8.44 -26.34 1.90
C GLU A 29 8.75 -25.21 2.90
N GLY A 30 9.59 -25.48 3.89
CA GLY A 30 9.95 -24.50 4.92
C GLY A 30 8.82 -24.23 5.93
N ALA A 31 7.74 -25.00 5.88
CA ALA A 31 6.73 -25.09 6.94
C ALA A 31 7.07 -26.15 8.00
N GLU A 32 8.13 -26.95 7.79
CA GLU A 32 8.55 -27.99 8.71
C GLU A 32 8.95 -27.39 10.06
N GLY A 33 8.27 -27.79 11.13
CA GLY A 33 8.51 -27.27 12.48
C GLY A 33 7.72 -26.01 12.85
N LEU A 34 6.92 -25.45 11.94
CA LEU A 34 5.93 -24.42 12.30
C LEU A 34 4.70 -25.07 12.95
N GLY A 35 4.35 -24.60 14.15
CA GLY A 35 3.12 -25.02 14.82
C GLY A 35 1.87 -24.46 14.13
N PRO A 36 0.67 -25.05 14.36
CA PRO A 36 -0.58 -24.62 13.72
C PRO A 36 -0.89 -23.13 13.89
N ARG A 37 -0.53 -22.55 15.03
CA ARG A 37 -0.69 -21.12 15.29
C ARG A 37 0.21 -20.26 14.39
N GLN A 38 1.46 -20.67 14.17
CA GLN A 38 2.40 -19.91 13.34
C GLN A 38 1.98 -19.90 11.87
N LEU A 39 1.49 -21.03 11.37
CA LEU A 39 0.92 -21.13 10.02
C LEU A 39 -0.32 -20.24 9.88
N LYS A 40 -1.22 -20.29 10.86
CA LYS A 40 -2.40 -19.41 10.89
C LYS A 40 -2.01 -17.93 10.89
N ASP A 41 -1.04 -17.55 11.72
CA ASP A 41 -0.54 -16.18 11.81
C ASP A 41 0.05 -15.71 10.47
N ALA A 42 0.80 -16.57 9.77
CA ALA A 42 1.36 -16.27 8.45
C ALA A 42 0.28 -16.11 7.37
N GLY A 43 -0.70 -17.03 7.33
CA GLY A 43 -1.82 -16.92 6.39
C GLY A 43 -2.71 -15.69 6.67
N GLN A 44 -2.92 -15.32 7.92
CA GLN A 44 -3.63 -14.08 8.26
C GLN A 44 -2.87 -12.83 7.81
N MET A 45 -1.54 -12.87 7.84
CA MET A 45 -0.70 -11.77 7.37
C MET A 45 -0.76 -11.64 5.85
N LEU A 46 -0.70 -12.75 5.11
CA LEU A 46 -0.93 -12.77 3.65
C LEU A 46 -2.30 -12.20 3.28
N LEU A 47 -3.37 -12.60 3.99
CA LEU A 47 -4.71 -12.05 3.75
C LEU A 47 -4.83 -10.57 4.12
N PHE A 48 -4.06 -10.11 5.09
CA PHE A 48 -4.00 -8.69 5.41
C PHE A 48 -3.36 -7.91 4.27
N VAL A 49 -2.23 -8.40 3.72
CA VAL A 49 -1.55 -7.79 2.57
C VAL A 49 -2.48 -7.80 1.36
N SER A 50 -3.09 -8.94 1.05
CA SER A 50 -4.06 -9.08 -0.03
C SER A 50 -5.22 -8.10 0.11
N GLY A 51 -5.63 -7.85 1.36
CA GLY A 51 -6.56 -6.77 1.66
C GLY A 51 -6.04 -5.41 1.18
N LEU A 52 -4.83 -5.03 1.53
CA LEU A 52 -4.23 -3.76 1.11
C LEU A 52 -4.08 -3.66 -0.41
N GLU A 53 -3.61 -4.71 -1.09
CA GLU A 53 -3.42 -4.70 -2.56
C GLU A 53 -4.74 -4.43 -3.28
N ARG A 54 -5.86 -5.02 -2.85
CA ARG A 54 -7.19 -4.71 -3.45
C ARG A 54 -7.58 -3.25 -3.33
N ARG A 55 -7.11 -2.56 -2.29
CA ARG A 55 -7.34 -1.12 -2.09
C ARG A 55 -6.32 -0.30 -2.87
N ALA A 56 -5.06 -0.72 -2.95
CA ALA A 56 -4.06 -0.12 -3.83
C ALA A 56 -4.56 -0.12 -5.28
N ALA A 57 -5.12 -1.24 -5.77
CA ALA A 57 -5.79 -1.31 -7.06
C ALA A 57 -6.83 -0.18 -7.23
N ARG A 58 -7.71 0.03 -6.25
CA ARG A 58 -8.71 1.12 -6.30
C ARG A 58 -8.08 2.52 -6.31
N ILE A 59 -6.96 2.70 -5.62
CA ILE A 59 -6.20 3.95 -5.68
C ILE A 59 -5.62 4.14 -7.09
N PHE A 60 -5.09 3.10 -7.72
CA PHE A 60 -4.60 3.18 -9.10
C PHE A 60 -5.71 3.42 -10.13
N ASP A 61 -6.92 2.87 -9.95
CA ASP A 61 -8.07 3.25 -10.79
C ASP A 61 -8.41 4.75 -10.65
N LEU A 62 -8.34 5.31 -9.43
CA LEU A 62 -8.47 6.76 -9.24
C LEU A 62 -7.34 7.52 -9.92
N CYS A 63 -6.10 7.06 -9.79
CA CYS A 63 -4.96 7.69 -10.47
C CYS A 63 -5.10 7.66 -11.99
N ALA A 64 -5.60 6.57 -12.57
CA ALA A 64 -5.91 6.47 -14.00
C ALA A 64 -7.00 7.46 -14.41
N HIS A 65 -8.02 7.65 -13.57
CA HIS A 65 -9.08 8.63 -13.84
C HIS A 65 -8.56 10.07 -13.89
N TYR A 66 -7.69 10.44 -12.95
CA TYR A 66 -7.09 11.78 -12.84
C TYR A 66 -5.77 11.93 -13.60
N ALA A 67 -5.41 10.94 -14.42
CA ALA A 67 -4.16 10.96 -15.18
C ALA A 67 -4.17 12.09 -16.23
N PRO A 68 -3.07 12.87 -16.34
CA PRO A 68 -2.98 14.04 -17.22
C PRO A 68 -2.93 13.71 -18.71
N ASP A 69 -2.53 12.48 -19.06
CA ASP A 69 -2.38 12.00 -20.44
C ASP A 69 -2.71 10.50 -20.53
N GLU A 70 -2.87 9.99 -21.76
CA GLU A 70 -3.23 8.58 -21.98
C GLU A 70 -2.11 7.64 -21.54
N THR A 71 -0.84 7.99 -21.72
CA THR A 71 0.29 7.12 -21.32
C THR A 71 0.28 6.89 -19.81
N THR A 72 0.12 7.95 -19.02
CA THR A 72 0.00 7.87 -17.56
C THR A 72 -1.24 7.07 -17.14
N ARG A 73 -2.35 7.25 -17.85
CA ARG A 73 -3.60 6.49 -17.63
C ARG A 73 -3.41 5.00 -17.87
N GLU A 74 -2.75 4.63 -18.96
CA GLU A 74 -2.43 3.25 -19.31
C GLU A 74 -1.52 2.60 -18.26
N ILE A 75 -0.49 3.32 -17.78
CA ILE A 75 0.38 2.82 -16.69
C ILE A 75 -0.45 2.49 -15.44
N TYR A 76 -1.30 3.41 -14.99
CA TYR A 76 -2.11 3.16 -13.80
C TYR A 76 -3.16 2.06 -13.98
N ARG A 77 -3.69 1.86 -15.20
CA ARG A 77 -4.53 0.69 -15.50
C ARG A 77 -3.75 -0.62 -15.41
N LEU A 78 -2.49 -0.63 -15.86
CA LEU A 78 -1.64 -1.81 -15.70
C LEU A 78 -1.31 -2.07 -14.23
N PHE A 79 -1.04 -1.03 -13.44
CA PHE A 79 -0.82 -1.19 -12.00
C PHE A 79 -2.08 -1.66 -11.26
N TYR A 80 -3.27 -1.23 -11.70
CA TYR A 80 -4.51 -1.81 -11.19
C TYR A 80 -4.52 -3.34 -11.36
N GLU A 81 -4.14 -3.84 -12.54
CA GLU A 81 -4.06 -5.27 -12.80
C GLU A 81 -2.96 -5.95 -11.97
N ASP A 82 -1.79 -5.33 -11.83
CA ASP A 82 -0.70 -5.79 -10.96
C ASP A 82 -1.23 -6.06 -9.55
N GLU A 83 -1.92 -5.09 -8.94
CA GLU A 83 -2.44 -5.19 -7.57
C GLU A 83 -3.58 -6.21 -7.40
N ILE A 84 -4.44 -6.39 -8.40
CA ILE A 84 -5.46 -7.44 -8.38
C ILE A 84 -4.79 -8.82 -8.35
N ARG A 85 -3.74 -9.01 -9.14
CA ARG A 85 -2.97 -10.27 -9.14
C ARG A 85 -2.19 -10.48 -7.87
N HIS A 86 -1.58 -9.43 -7.30
CA HIS A 86 -0.88 -9.50 -6.02
C HIS A 86 -1.84 -10.03 -4.94
N SER A 87 -3.00 -9.40 -4.82
CA SER A 87 -4.05 -9.84 -3.89
C SER A 87 -4.47 -11.30 -4.12
N GLU A 88 -4.65 -11.70 -5.37
CA GLU A 88 -5.05 -13.06 -5.68
C GLU A 88 -3.96 -14.08 -5.30
N ALA A 89 -2.71 -13.83 -5.67
CA ALA A 89 -1.58 -14.69 -5.35
C ALA A 89 -1.42 -14.86 -3.83
N GLU A 90 -1.50 -13.78 -3.07
CA GLU A 90 -1.43 -13.80 -1.61
C GLU A 90 -2.62 -14.50 -0.96
N THR A 91 -3.82 -14.37 -1.54
CA THR A 91 -5.01 -15.11 -1.09
C THR A 91 -4.83 -16.61 -1.31
N ARG A 92 -4.28 -17.02 -2.47
CA ARG A 92 -3.99 -18.43 -2.75
C ARG A 92 -2.88 -18.99 -1.85
N LEU A 93 -1.84 -18.20 -1.57
CA LEU A 93 -0.82 -18.54 -0.58
C LEU A 93 -1.41 -18.74 0.83
N ALA A 94 -2.32 -17.86 1.26
CA ALA A 94 -3.00 -18.03 2.54
C ALA A 94 -3.88 -19.28 2.57
N ALA A 95 -4.56 -19.59 1.46
CA ALA A 95 -5.37 -20.79 1.32
C ALA A 95 -4.53 -22.08 1.41
N ARG A 96 -3.30 -22.09 0.85
CA ARG A 96 -2.34 -23.18 1.05
C ARG A 96 -2.03 -23.42 2.53
N LEU A 97 -1.98 -22.36 3.33
CA LEU A 97 -1.79 -22.42 4.79
C LEU A 97 -3.08 -22.74 5.57
N GLY A 98 -4.20 -23.02 4.88
CA GLY A 98 -5.49 -23.33 5.49
C GLY A 98 -6.18 -22.12 6.13
N VAL A 99 -5.87 -20.91 5.68
CA VAL A 99 -6.43 -19.66 6.22
C VAL A 99 -7.30 -18.97 5.17
N GLU A 100 -8.53 -18.61 5.55
CA GLU A 100 -9.46 -17.88 4.69
C GLU A 100 -9.76 -16.48 5.24
N TRP A 101 -10.39 -15.62 4.44
CA TRP A 101 -10.75 -14.25 4.85
C TRP A 101 -11.58 -14.19 6.15
N LYS A 102 -12.43 -15.19 6.38
CA LYS A 102 -13.23 -15.32 7.62
C LYS A 102 -12.38 -15.57 8.88
N ASP A 103 -11.14 -16.02 8.70
CA ASP A 103 -10.19 -16.27 9.79
C ASP A 103 -9.42 -15.03 10.21
N LEU A 104 -9.45 -13.94 9.43
CA LEU A 104 -8.92 -12.65 9.88
C LEU A 104 -9.60 -12.21 11.20
N PRO A 105 -8.92 -11.43 12.05
CA PRO A 105 -9.59 -10.81 13.20
C PRO A 105 -10.78 -9.97 12.75
N ARG A 106 -11.91 -10.07 13.48
CA ARG A 106 -13.12 -9.29 13.18
C ARG A 106 -12.85 -7.77 13.10
N PRO A 107 -12.04 -7.16 13.99
CA PRO A 107 -11.70 -5.74 13.87
C PRO A 107 -11.04 -5.39 12.54
N THR A 108 -10.12 -6.23 12.05
CA THR A 108 -9.43 -6.04 10.76
C THR A 108 -10.41 -6.06 9.59
N ARG A 109 -11.31 -7.05 9.53
CA ARG A 109 -12.36 -7.09 8.50
C ARG A 109 -13.29 -5.89 8.55
N MET A 110 -13.66 -5.45 9.76
CA MET A 110 -14.50 -4.27 9.93
C MET A 110 -13.80 -3.01 9.47
N ALA A 111 -12.49 -2.87 9.73
CA ALA A 111 -11.70 -1.74 9.27
C ALA A 111 -11.66 -1.66 7.74
N PHE A 112 -11.36 -2.77 7.06
CA PHE A 112 -11.42 -2.84 5.59
C PHE A 112 -12.80 -2.46 5.04
N LYS A 113 -13.88 -2.99 5.62
CA LYS A 113 -15.25 -2.63 5.22
C LYS A 113 -15.55 -1.14 5.42
N SER A 114 -15.06 -0.56 6.52
CA SER A 114 -15.24 0.88 6.80
C SER A 114 -14.46 1.73 5.80
N MET A 115 -13.25 1.33 5.42
CA MET A 115 -12.49 2.03 4.37
C MET A 115 -13.23 2.03 3.04
N ASP A 116 -13.70 0.86 2.60
CA ASP A 116 -14.35 0.72 1.30
C ASP A 116 -15.61 1.60 1.21
N ARG A 117 -16.31 1.80 2.33
CA ARG A 117 -17.44 2.73 2.41
C ARG A 117 -17.02 4.20 2.46
N LEU A 118 -15.99 4.54 3.24
CA LEU A 118 -15.60 5.94 3.47
C LEU A 118 -14.81 6.55 2.31
N ALA A 119 -14.08 5.73 1.57
CA ALA A 119 -13.34 6.17 0.40
C ALA A 119 -14.25 6.48 -0.80
N ASP A 120 -15.51 6.04 -0.78
CA ASP A 120 -16.51 6.36 -1.81
C ASP A 120 -15.97 6.20 -3.24
N TRP A 121 -15.38 5.03 -3.50
CA TRP A 121 -14.63 4.75 -4.72
C TRP A 121 -15.45 4.99 -5.99
N GLU A 122 -16.77 4.79 -5.94
CA GLU A 122 -17.70 4.92 -7.06
C GLU A 122 -17.77 6.35 -7.60
N HIS A 123 -17.76 7.35 -6.72
CA HIS A 123 -17.88 8.75 -7.10
C HIS A 123 -16.54 9.41 -7.48
N ARG A 124 -15.45 8.63 -7.47
CA ARG A 124 -14.10 9.04 -7.88
C ARG A 124 -13.68 10.38 -7.26
N ASN A 125 -13.87 10.52 -5.95
CA ASN A 125 -13.78 11.82 -5.30
C ASN A 125 -12.37 12.45 -5.42
N PRO A 126 -12.24 13.73 -5.86
CA PRO A 126 -10.95 14.40 -6.02
C PRO A 126 -10.11 14.46 -4.74
N PHE A 127 -10.75 14.60 -3.58
CA PHE A 127 -10.02 14.64 -2.32
C PHE A 127 -9.46 13.25 -1.98
N VAL A 128 -10.25 12.19 -2.18
CA VAL A 128 -9.78 10.81 -1.95
C VAL A 128 -8.59 10.53 -2.83
N TYR A 129 -8.66 10.90 -4.11
CA TYR A 129 -7.50 10.86 -5.01
C TYR A 129 -6.31 11.65 -4.44
N ASP A 130 -6.52 12.92 -4.02
CA ASP A 130 -5.43 13.77 -3.53
C ASP A 130 -4.73 13.19 -2.30
N MET A 131 -5.49 12.61 -1.38
CA MET A 131 -4.97 12.04 -0.16
C MET A 131 -4.32 10.68 -0.42
N ALA A 132 -4.98 9.80 -1.17
CA ALA A 132 -4.52 8.44 -1.41
C ALA A 132 -3.24 8.42 -2.25
N SER A 133 -3.21 9.13 -3.39
CA SER A 133 -2.03 9.22 -4.26
C SER A 133 -0.83 9.93 -3.63
N SER A 134 -1.05 10.75 -2.59
CA SER A 134 0.06 11.35 -1.82
C SER A 134 0.56 10.48 -0.68
N SER A 135 -0.20 9.45 -0.30
CA SER A 135 0.10 8.62 0.87
C SER A 135 0.51 7.20 0.50
N ILE A 136 0.11 6.71 -0.68
CA ILE A 136 0.40 5.37 -1.20
C ILE A 136 1.90 5.03 -1.13
N LEU A 137 2.78 5.97 -1.50
CA LEU A 137 4.23 5.82 -1.34
C LEU A 137 4.66 5.43 0.09
N LEU A 138 4.05 6.01 1.13
CA LEU A 138 4.39 5.65 2.51
C LEU A 138 3.93 4.22 2.85
N PHE A 139 2.82 3.78 2.28
CA PHE A 139 2.30 2.43 2.45
C PHE A 139 3.16 1.41 1.71
N GLU A 140 3.46 1.62 0.43
CA GLU A 140 4.34 0.74 -0.37
C GLU A 140 5.71 0.57 0.30
N LEU A 141 6.31 1.68 0.76
CA LEU A 141 7.57 1.63 1.50
C LEU A 141 7.48 0.82 2.80
N ALA A 142 6.34 0.84 3.50
CA ALA A 142 6.12 0.08 4.72
C ALA A 142 5.88 -1.41 4.44
N LEU A 143 5.13 -1.73 3.39
CA LEU A 143 4.91 -3.10 2.92
C LEU A 143 6.24 -3.75 2.54
N ASP A 144 7.01 -3.09 1.66
CA ASP A 144 8.34 -3.53 1.24
C ASP A 144 9.35 -3.64 2.39
N GLY A 145 9.39 -2.62 3.25
CA GLY A 145 10.44 -2.45 4.23
C GLY A 145 10.25 -3.30 5.48
N ILE A 146 8.99 -3.65 5.78
CA ILE A 146 8.60 -4.30 7.02
C ILE A 146 7.82 -5.58 6.73
N LEU A 147 6.69 -5.50 6.01
CA LEU A 147 5.73 -6.60 5.98
C LEU A 147 6.21 -7.80 5.16
N ILE A 148 6.63 -7.58 3.93
CA ILE A 148 7.07 -8.63 3.02
C ILE A 148 8.35 -9.34 3.53
N PRO A 149 9.38 -8.62 4.03
CA PRO A 149 10.54 -9.27 4.65
C PRO A 149 10.16 -10.22 5.80
N VAL A 150 9.18 -9.81 6.62
CA VAL A 150 8.70 -10.63 7.74
C VAL A 150 8.03 -11.92 7.26
N LEU A 151 7.29 -11.89 6.14
CA LEU A 151 6.72 -13.09 5.52
C LEU A 151 7.81 -14.00 4.94
N LYS A 152 8.74 -13.42 4.16
CA LYS A 152 9.88 -14.13 3.54
C LYS A 152 10.81 -14.77 4.58
N GLU A 153 10.92 -14.21 5.79
CA GLU A 153 11.72 -14.80 6.87
C GLU A 153 11.06 -16.02 7.53
N ARG A 154 9.73 -16.10 7.53
CA ARG A 154 8.99 -17.12 8.30
C ARG A 154 8.76 -18.43 7.59
N ILE A 155 8.39 -18.37 6.32
CA ILE A 155 8.08 -19.54 5.51
C ILE A 155 9.07 -19.51 4.36
N LYS A 156 9.95 -20.51 4.31
CA LYS A 156 10.98 -20.64 3.27
C LYS A 156 10.48 -21.48 2.10
N ASP A 157 9.26 -21.20 1.67
CA ASP A 157 8.58 -21.89 0.57
C ASP A 157 9.08 -21.36 -0.79
N PRO A 158 9.61 -22.22 -1.68
CA PRO A 158 10.08 -21.81 -3.01
C PRO A 158 9.00 -21.12 -3.83
N LEU A 159 7.76 -21.62 -3.81
CA LEU A 159 6.63 -21.04 -4.54
C LEU A 159 6.33 -19.62 -4.04
N GLN A 160 6.20 -19.45 -2.72
CA GLN A 160 6.03 -18.13 -2.11
C GLN A 160 7.16 -17.16 -2.49
N ASN A 161 8.41 -17.62 -2.51
CA ASN A 161 9.55 -16.79 -2.88
C ASN A 161 9.53 -16.35 -4.34
N GLU A 162 9.15 -17.24 -5.27
CA GLU A 162 9.02 -16.89 -6.69
C GLU A 162 7.87 -15.90 -6.90
N ILE A 163 6.72 -16.09 -6.26
CA ILE A 163 5.60 -15.14 -6.30
C ILE A 163 6.05 -13.76 -5.81
N PHE A 164 6.67 -13.70 -4.63
CA PHE A 164 7.12 -12.41 -4.11
C PHE A 164 8.24 -11.80 -4.95
N ARG A 165 9.04 -12.58 -5.66
CA ARG A 165 10.04 -12.04 -6.59
C ARG A 165 9.37 -11.35 -7.78
N ARG A 166 8.22 -11.85 -8.26
CA ARG A 166 7.42 -11.18 -9.30
C ARG A 166 6.82 -9.89 -8.77
N ILE A 167 6.21 -9.95 -7.59
CA ILE A 167 5.65 -8.77 -6.90
C ILE A 167 6.74 -7.70 -6.69
N ASP A 168 7.92 -8.05 -6.18
CA ASP A 168 9.02 -7.09 -5.96
C ASP A 168 9.42 -6.33 -7.24
N VAL A 169 9.34 -7.00 -8.41
CA VAL A 169 9.65 -6.38 -9.71
C VAL A 169 8.54 -5.39 -10.11
N ASP A 170 7.30 -5.68 -9.77
CA ASP A 170 6.14 -4.83 -10.00
C ASP A 170 6.16 -3.60 -9.08
N GLU A 171 6.38 -3.81 -7.79
CA GLU A 171 6.52 -2.74 -6.77
C GLU A 171 7.63 -1.74 -7.08
N SER A 172 8.72 -2.19 -7.71
CA SER A 172 9.79 -1.29 -8.13
C SER A 172 9.31 -0.23 -9.13
N ARG A 173 8.31 -0.57 -9.96
CA ARG A 173 7.70 0.31 -10.95
C ARG A 173 6.63 1.20 -10.31
N HIS A 174 5.84 0.64 -9.39
CA HIS A 174 4.87 1.38 -8.59
C HIS A 174 5.56 2.52 -7.84
N LEU A 175 6.60 2.21 -7.06
CA LEU A 175 7.39 3.19 -6.33
C LEU A 175 7.96 4.30 -7.22
N ALA A 176 8.44 3.97 -8.41
CA ALA A 176 9.00 4.96 -9.33
C ALA A 176 7.93 5.96 -9.81
N MET A 177 6.73 5.48 -10.13
CA MET A 177 5.59 6.32 -10.47
C MET A 177 5.05 7.09 -9.27
N ASP A 178 5.09 6.51 -8.08
CA ASP A 178 4.68 7.14 -6.83
C ASP A 178 5.56 8.34 -6.45
N TYR A 179 6.89 8.21 -6.62
CA TYR A 179 7.78 9.36 -6.53
C TYR A 179 7.45 10.43 -7.57
N TRP A 180 7.21 10.01 -8.81
CA TRP A 180 6.93 10.93 -9.92
C TRP A 180 5.62 11.70 -9.73
N VAL A 181 4.53 11.04 -9.32
CA VAL A 181 3.24 11.69 -9.09
C VAL A 181 3.30 12.62 -7.91
N LEU A 182 3.98 12.23 -6.82
CA LEU A 182 4.14 13.08 -5.65
C LEU A 182 4.94 14.34 -5.95
N ASP A 183 6.01 14.23 -6.76
CA ASP A 183 6.79 15.37 -7.23
C ASP A 183 5.93 16.32 -8.08
N ARG A 184 5.19 15.79 -9.06
CA ARG A 184 4.30 16.61 -9.92
C ARG A 184 3.18 17.29 -9.17
N LYS A 185 2.58 16.63 -8.19
CA LYS A 185 1.51 17.23 -7.37
C LYS A 185 2.00 18.43 -6.55
N GLY A 186 3.29 18.47 -6.23
CA GLY A 186 3.92 19.57 -5.53
C GLY A 186 4.46 20.66 -6.44
N ASP A 187 4.53 20.42 -7.75
CA ASP A 187 4.98 21.37 -8.75
C ASP A 187 3.83 22.30 -9.17
N PRO A 188 3.97 23.63 -8.99
CA PRO A 188 2.94 24.59 -9.41
C PRO A 188 2.60 24.57 -10.90
N GLU A 189 3.50 24.11 -11.78
CA GLU A 189 3.23 24.03 -13.22
C GLU A 189 2.29 22.87 -13.57
N THR A 190 2.30 21.81 -12.77
CA THR A 190 1.52 20.58 -12.99
C THR A 190 0.42 20.36 -11.94
N ASP A 191 -0.10 21.44 -11.35
CA ASP A 191 -1.20 21.39 -10.38
C ASP A 191 -2.50 20.89 -11.02
N TRP A 192 -2.71 19.58 -10.93
CA TRP A 192 -3.88 18.85 -11.46
C TRP A 192 -5.22 19.43 -10.99
N ARG A 193 -5.25 20.13 -9.83
CA ARG A 193 -6.47 20.77 -9.31
C ARG A 193 -7.01 21.85 -10.24
N ARG A 194 -6.17 22.42 -11.12
CA ARG A 194 -6.58 23.43 -12.11
C ARG A 194 -7.56 22.88 -13.15
N GLU A 195 -7.48 21.58 -13.42
CA GLU A 195 -8.34 20.90 -14.40
C GLU A 195 -9.70 20.52 -13.81
N LEU A 196 -9.85 20.54 -12.48
CA LEU A 196 -11.12 20.25 -11.81
C LEU A 196 -12.19 21.31 -12.09
N PRO A 197 -13.48 20.93 -12.12
CA PRO A 197 -14.58 21.89 -12.07
C PRO A 197 -14.47 22.83 -10.87
N ARG A 198 -15.01 24.05 -11.00
CA ARG A 198 -14.90 25.08 -9.96
C ARG A 198 -15.51 24.60 -8.64
N GLU A 199 -16.65 23.92 -8.71
CA GLU A 199 -17.40 23.38 -7.58
C GLU A 199 -16.55 22.35 -6.80
N ALA A 200 -15.85 21.47 -7.53
CA ALA A 200 -14.94 20.49 -6.94
C ALA A 200 -13.75 21.15 -6.23
N ARG A 201 -13.16 22.19 -6.84
CA ARG A 201 -12.09 22.97 -6.18
C ARG A 201 -12.57 23.69 -4.92
N GLU A 202 -13.78 24.26 -4.96
CA GLU A 202 -14.40 24.92 -3.80
C GLU A 202 -14.70 23.91 -2.69
N GLN A 203 -15.17 22.72 -3.04
CA GLN A 203 -15.41 21.62 -2.11
C GLN A 203 -14.11 21.15 -1.43
N MET A 204 -13.00 21.03 -2.16
CA MET A 204 -11.69 20.68 -1.59
C MET A 204 -11.16 21.74 -0.59
N ARG A 205 -11.64 22.99 -0.68
CA ARG A 205 -11.33 24.07 0.26
C ARG A 205 -12.31 24.16 1.44
N ASN A 206 -13.37 23.37 1.44
CA ASN A 206 -14.40 23.42 2.47
C ASN A 206 -13.89 22.81 3.79
N PRO A 207 -13.90 23.55 4.92
CA PRO A 207 -13.42 23.05 6.21
C PRO A 207 -14.11 21.77 6.70
N SER A 208 -15.39 21.57 6.38
CA SER A 208 -16.12 20.34 6.76
C SER A 208 -15.66 19.14 5.94
N VAL A 209 -15.34 19.35 4.66
CA VAL A 209 -14.78 18.33 3.79
C VAL A 209 -13.37 17.98 4.26
N ILE A 210 -12.54 18.99 4.56
CA ILE A 210 -11.21 18.81 5.14
C ILE A 210 -11.29 18.02 6.45
N ARG A 211 -12.25 18.31 7.35
CA ARG A 211 -12.45 17.53 8.59
C ARG A 211 -12.89 16.09 8.33
N MET A 212 -13.86 15.88 7.43
CA MET A 212 -14.30 14.54 7.05
C MET A 212 -13.13 13.69 6.53
N TYR A 213 -12.25 14.30 5.74
CA TYR A 213 -11.09 13.60 5.23
C TYR A 213 -9.90 13.56 6.17
N ALA A 214 -9.78 14.49 7.11
CA ALA A 214 -8.89 14.31 8.26
C ALA A 214 -9.32 13.06 9.04
N HIS A 215 -10.63 12.81 9.19
CA HIS A 215 -11.13 11.55 9.74
C HIS A 215 -10.85 10.33 8.84
N LEU A 216 -10.88 10.46 7.51
CA LEU A 216 -10.45 9.38 6.60
C LEU A 216 -8.95 9.11 6.74
N GLY A 217 -8.13 10.15 6.85
CA GLY A 217 -6.70 10.07 7.16
C GLY A 217 -6.46 9.44 8.53
N GLU A 218 -7.23 9.81 9.55
CA GLU A 218 -7.23 9.16 10.86
C GLU A 218 -7.65 7.69 10.77
N LEU A 219 -8.57 7.33 9.89
CA LEU A 219 -8.98 5.94 9.68
C LEU A 219 -7.90 5.12 8.96
N LEU A 220 -7.18 5.71 8.00
CA LEU A 220 -6.01 5.12 7.36
C LEU A 220 -4.83 4.97 8.33
N LEU A 221 -4.60 5.98 9.17
CA LEU A 221 -3.65 5.92 10.27
C LEU A 221 -4.10 4.93 11.35
N THR A 222 -5.41 4.78 11.58
CA THR A 222 -6.00 3.75 12.44
C THR A 222 -5.83 2.38 11.82
N LEU A 223 -5.80 2.26 10.49
CA LEU A 223 -5.48 1.01 9.79
C LEU A 223 -4.00 0.67 9.94
N LEU A 224 -3.10 1.65 9.84
CA LEU A 224 -1.69 1.50 10.20
C LEU A 224 -1.53 1.14 11.69
N ALA A 225 -2.30 1.74 12.58
CA ALA A 225 -2.32 1.41 13.99
C ALA A 225 -3.03 0.08 14.27
N SER A 226 -3.92 -0.39 13.39
CA SER A 226 -4.59 -1.70 13.42
C SER A 226 -3.71 -2.79 12.80
N PHE A 227 -2.84 -2.44 11.86
CA PHE A 227 -1.67 -3.24 11.50
C PHE A 227 -0.72 -3.29 12.68
N GLY A 228 -0.51 -2.15 13.37
CA GLY A 228 0.03 -2.11 14.72
C GLY A 228 -0.68 -3.13 15.61
N ALA A 229 -2.01 -3.11 15.72
CA ALA A 229 -2.78 -4.04 16.54
C ALA A 229 -2.66 -5.50 16.08
N MET A 230 -2.53 -5.77 14.78
CA MET A 230 -2.28 -7.11 14.22
C MET A 230 -0.85 -7.57 14.55
N ALA A 231 0.12 -6.68 14.38
CA ALA A 231 1.47 -6.83 14.90
C ALA A 231 1.47 -7.00 16.43
N PHE A 232 0.60 -6.33 17.19
CA PHE A 232 0.54 -6.39 18.65
C PHE A 232 -0.23 -7.61 19.17
N THR A 233 -1.14 -8.19 18.37
CA THR A 233 -1.91 -9.41 18.70
C THR A 233 -1.20 -10.69 18.25
N VAL A 234 -0.34 -10.60 17.23
CA VAL A 234 0.52 -11.69 16.75
C VAL A 234 1.94 -11.48 17.29
N PRO A 235 2.35 -12.15 18.39
CA PRO A 235 3.58 -11.84 19.12
C PRO A 235 4.85 -11.82 18.25
N THR A 236 4.86 -12.67 17.22
CA THR A 236 5.98 -12.78 16.28
C THR A 236 5.99 -11.61 15.28
N VAL A 237 4.84 -11.09 14.84
CA VAL A 237 4.79 -9.91 13.96
C VAL A 237 5.17 -8.68 14.78
N ARG A 238 4.78 -8.64 16.06
CA ARG A 238 5.21 -7.62 17.03
C ARG A 238 6.72 -7.51 17.11
N LYS A 239 7.38 -8.66 17.28
CA LYS A 239 8.82 -8.73 17.52
C LYS A 239 9.59 -8.36 16.27
N LEU A 240 9.11 -8.78 15.10
CA LEU A 240 9.80 -8.59 13.83
C LEU A 240 9.53 -7.20 13.22
N ALA A 241 8.32 -6.64 13.36
CA ALA A 241 8.03 -5.24 13.01
C ALA A 241 8.77 -4.23 13.90
N ARG A 242 9.23 -4.67 15.08
CA ARG A 242 10.10 -3.91 15.99
C ARG A 242 11.57 -4.23 15.83
N ASP A 243 11.95 -5.09 14.88
CA ASP A 243 13.36 -5.26 14.58
C ASP A 243 13.90 -3.92 14.08
N PRO A 244 14.87 -3.31 14.78
CA PRO A 244 15.42 -2.02 14.39
C PRO A 244 15.90 -2.02 12.93
N ARG A 245 16.36 -3.17 12.41
CA ARG A 245 16.83 -3.29 11.01
C ARG A 245 15.73 -2.94 10.00
N HIS A 246 14.51 -3.44 10.18
CA HIS A 246 13.39 -3.18 9.27
C HIS A 246 12.83 -1.78 9.44
N LEU A 247 12.64 -1.34 10.69
CA LEU A 247 12.09 -0.02 10.98
C LEU A 247 13.06 1.11 10.57
N ASP A 248 14.35 0.99 10.87
CA ASP A 248 15.37 1.97 10.48
C ASP A 248 15.52 2.01 8.96
N GLY A 249 15.45 0.86 8.29
CA GLY A 249 15.45 0.77 6.82
C GLY A 249 14.26 1.52 6.20
N TYR A 250 13.05 1.30 6.72
CA TYR A 250 11.85 2.02 6.32
C TYR A 250 12.00 3.53 6.56
N LEU A 251 12.37 3.95 7.77
CA LEU A 251 12.53 5.36 8.12
C LEU A 251 13.63 6.04 7.27
N ALA A 252 14.70 5.34 6.94
CA ALA A 252 15.73 5.83 6.04
C ALA A 252 15.20 6.04 4.62
N ARG A 253 14.35 5.15 4.10
CA ARG A 253 13.68 5.34 2.80
C ARG A 253 12.70 6.53 2.84
N VAL A 254 11.91 6.65 3.90
CA VAL A 254 10.96 7.77 4.09
C VAL A 254 11.69 9.13 4.13
N ARG A 255 12.80 9.23 4.87
CA ARG A 255 13.62 10.45 4.93
C ARG A 255 14.23 10.84 3.58
N ARG A 256 14.39 9.89 2.65
CA ARG A 256 14.89 10.15 1.30
C ARG A 256 13.81 10.60 0.31
N ILE A 257 12.52 10.60 0.70
CA ILE A 257 11.45 11.01 -0.22
C ILE A 257 11.67 12.42 -0.78
N PRO A 258 11.98 13.47 0.02
CA PRO A 258 12.23 14.80 -0.51
C PRO A 258 13.46 14.90 -1.43
N HIS A 259 14.37 13.92 -1.39
CA HIS A 259 15.50 13.89 -2.33
C HIS A 259 15.10 13.30 -3.70
N LYS A 260 14.15 12.37 -3.72
CA LYS A 260 13.67 11.72 -4.95
C LYS A 260 12.49 12.46 -5.60
N ALA A 261 11.66 13.09 -4.78
CA ALA A 261 10.55 13.95 -5.16
C ALA A 261 10.70 15.32 -4.46
N PRO A 262 11.56 16.21 -4.98
CA PRO A 262 11.86 17.52 -4.37
C PRO A 262 10.63 18.37 -4.03
N ASN A 263 9.57 18.26 -4.83
CA ASN A 263 8.36 19.03 -4.64
C ASN A 263 7.37 18.38 -3.67
N ALA A 264 7.63 17.16 -3.16
CA ALA A 264 6.73 16.44 -2.27
C ALA A 264 6.31 17.25 -1.04
N THR A 265 7.21 18.06 -0.48
CA THR A 265 6.97 18.88 0.71
C THR A 265 6.00 20.05 0.46
N ASN A 266 5.71 20.38 -0.80
CA ASN A 266 4.67 21.34 -1.17
C ASN A 266 3.26 20.74 -1.09
N VAL A 267 3.13 19.42 -1.07
CA VAL A 267 1.85 18.71 -1.05
C VAL A 267 1.30 18.65 0.39
N GLU A 268 0.16 19.30 0.65
CA GLU A 268 -0.43 19.37 2.00
C GLU A 268 -0.85 18.00 2.54
N THR A 269 -1.47 17.18 1.70
CA THR A 269 -1.88 15.81 2.07
C THR A 269 -0.67 14.93 2.42
N PHE A 270 0.45 15.07 1.71
CA PHE A 270 1.70 14.37 2.07
C PHE A 270 2.24 14.84 3.43
N LYS A 271 2.28 16.14 3.69
CA LYS A 271 2.69 16.69 5.00
C LYS A 271 1.81 16.18 6.13
N MET A 272 0.49 16.07 5.89
CA MET A 272 -0.44 15.49 6.86
C MET A 272 -0.12 14.03 7.15
N SER A 273 0.14 13.22 6.12
CA SER A 273 0.50 11.81 6.26
C SER A 273 1.82 11.62 7.01
N MET A 274 2.83 12.45 6.73
CA MET A 274 4.10 12.48 7.48
C MET A 274 3.90 12.80 8.96
N LYS A 275 3.10 13.82 9.30
CA LYS A 275 2.76 14.15 10.70
C LYS A 275 1.99 13.00 11.38
N GLY A 276 1.11 12.33 10.64
CA GLY A 276 0.39 11.14 11.10
C GLY A 276 1.36 10.01 11.46
N LEU A 277 2.31 9.72 10.57
CA LEU A 277 3.35 8.72 10.79
C LEU A 277 4.19 9.05 12.04
N GLU A 278 4.63 10.30 12.19
CA GLU A 278 5.38 10.74 13.38
C GLU A 278 4.60 10.53 14.69
N ARG A 279 3.29 10.79 14.70
CA ARG A 279 2.44 10.56 15.88
C ARG A 279 2.36 9.08 16.22
N ILE A 280 2.18 8.22 15.23
CA ILE A 280 2.13 6.76 15.44
C ILE A 280 3.45 6.28 16.06
N LEU A 281 4.59 6.73 15.54
CA LEU A 281 5.91 6.36 16.05
C LEU A 281 6.11 6.83 17.51
N LYS A 282 5.74 8.07 17.83
CA LYS A 282 5.83 8.62 19.21
C LYS A 282 4.91 7.91 20.21
N VAL A 283 3.70 7.54 19.80
CA VAL A 283 2.79 6.74 20.65
C VAL A 283 3.38 5.36 20.90
N GLY A 284 4.08 4.78 19.91
CA GLY A 284 4.90 3.59 20.09
C GLY A 284 5.90 3.78 21.24
N ASP A 285 6.69 4.85 21.23
CA ASP A 285 7.69 5.08 22.27
C ASP A 285 7.07 5.27 23.68
N LEU A 286 5.90 5.91 23.77
CA LEU A 286 5.22 6.22 25.05
C LEU A 286 4.45 5.05 25.68
N VAL A 287 3.90 4.14 24.88
CA VAL A 287 3.13 2.97 25.38
C VAL A 287 4.06 1.83 25.83
N PHE A 288 5.33 1.89 25.45
CA PHE A 288 6.32 0.82 25.68
C PHE A 288 7.58 1.28 26.43
N ALA A 289 7.59 2.51 26.96
CA ALA A 289 8.49 2.97 28.02
C ALA A 289 7.93 2.61 29.40
#